data_AF-A0A968TKK8-F1
#
_entry.id   AF-A0A968TKK8-F1
#
_cell.length_a   1.000
_cell.length_b   1.000
_cell.length_c   1.000
_cell.angle_alpha   90.00
_cell.angle_beta   90.00
_cell.angle_gamma   90.00
#
_symmetry.space_group_name_H-M   'P 1'
#
loop_
_entity.id
_entity.type
_entity.pdbx_description
1 polymer ?
#
loop_
_entity_poly.entity_id
_entity_poly.type
_entity_poly.pdbx_seq_one_letter_code
_entity_poly.pdbx_strand_id
1 'polypeptide(L)'
;MLQNGYVVWSGASLIDGSPIVLILTGFVLPSSNRRTGRQIQSWILQQEFVPTEAAKKGLDSGTCGDCALKMTNLGTCYVNMLPINNVYRKTYT
;
A
#
# COMPACT_ATOMS: atom_id res chain seq x y z
N MET A 1 -20.89 -7.60 10.39
CA MET A 1 -20.74 -6.14 10.49
C MET A 1 -19.91 -5.66 9.30
N LEU A 2 -20.22 -4.50 8.73
CA LEU A 2 -19.43 -3.90 7.65
C LEU A 2 -18.04 -3.48 8.17
N GLN A 3 -16.98 -3.88 7.49
CA GLN A 3 -15.61 -3.43 7.77
C GLN A 3 -15.28 -2.17 6.94
N ASN A 4 -14.34 -1.37 7.44
CA ASN A 4 -13.90 -0.17 6.71
C ASN A 4 -12.98 -0.49 5.51
N GLY A 5 -12.35 -1.66 5.50
CA GLY A 5 -11.47 -2.08 4.41
C GLY A 5 -11.57 -3.58 4.12
N TYR A 6 -11.28 -3.94 2.87
CA TYR A 6 -11.35 -5.31 2.37
C TYR A 6 -10.15 -5.60 1.47
N VAL A 7 -9.58 -6.79 1.61
CA VAL A 7 -8.71 -7.37 0.56
C VAL A 7 -9.62 -7.80 -0.58
N VAL A 8 -9.43 -7.20 -1.76
CA VAL A 8 -10.23 -7.52 -2.95
C VAL A 8 -9.46 -8.33 -3.98
N TRP A 9 -8.13 -8.38 -3.86
CA TRP A 9 -7.28 -9.23 -4.66
C TRP A 9 -5.95 -9.51 -3.95
N SER A 10 -5.38 -10.68 -4.17
CA SER A 10 -4.07 -11.10 -3.64
C SER A 10 -3.42 -12.06 -4.64
N GLY A 11 -2.14 -11.86 -4.94
CA GLY A 11 -1.40 -12.72 -5.86
C GLY A 11 -0.01 -12.20 -6.21
N ALA A 12 0.61 -12.83 -7.20
CA ALA A 12 1.91 -12.43 -7.72
C ALA A 12 1.79 -11.15 -8.56
N SER A 13 2.75 -10.23 -8.39
CA SER A 13 2.87 -9.04 -9.22
C SER A 13 3.18 -9.42 -10.66
N LEU A 14 2.54 -8.72 -11.60
CA LEU A 14 2.86 -8.85 -13.03
C LEU A 14 4.20 -8.18 -13.39
N ILE A 15 4.79 -7.41 -12.48
CA ILE A 15 6.06 -6.72 -12.70
C ILE A 15 7.24 -7.67 -12.49
N ASP A 16 7.27 -8.37 -11.36
CA ASP A 16 8.43 -9.17 -10.93
C ASP A 16 8.08 -10.51 -10.27
N GLY A 17 6.79 -10.85 -10.17
CA GLY A 17 6.32 -12.07 -9.51
C GLY A 17 6.25 -12.02 -7.98
N SER A 18 6.67 -10.93 -7.33
CA SER A 18 6.61 -10.82 -5.87
C SER A 18 5.16 -10.72 -5.36
N PRO A 19 4.85 -11.20 -4.14
CA PRO A 19 3.49 -11.23 -3.64
C PRO A 19 2.99 -9.83 -3.27
N ILE A 20 1.87 -9.41 -3.89
CA ILE A 20 1.21 -8.12 -3.67
C ILE A 20 -0.29 -8.29 -3.40
N VAL A 21 -0.87 -7.37 -2.64
CA VAL A 21 -2.30 -7.36 -2.27
C VAL A 21 -2.94 -6.05 -2.71
N LEU A 22 -4.19 -6.10 -3.17
CA LEU A 22 -5.04 -4.93 -3.36
C LEU A 22 -6.06 -4.84 -2.22
N ILE A 23 -5.96 -3.76 -1.46
CA ILE A 23 -6.88 -3.43 -0.36
C ILE A 23 -7.69 -2.21 -0.78
N LEU A 24 -9.01 -2.25 -0.56
CA LEU A 24 -9.88 -1.09 -0.70
C LEU A 24 -10.31 -0.62 0.68
N THR A 25 -10.20 0.67 0.98
CA THR A 25 -10.66 1.27 2.25
C THR A 25 -11.63 2.42 2.03
N GLY A 26 -12.38 2.80 3.08
CA GLY A 26 -13.31 3.93 3.05
C GLY A 26 -14.78 3.54 2.90
N PHE A 27 -15.12 2.26 3.09
CA PHE A 27 -16.51 1.77 2.97
C PHE A 27 -17.43 2.24 4.09
N VAL A 28 -16.88 2.47 5.30
CA VAL A 28 -17.66 2.83 6.49
C VAL A 28 -17.18 4.16 7.07
N LEU A 29 -15.86 4.31 7.22
CA LEU A 29 -15.21 5.48 7.79
C LEU A 29 -14.58 6.31 6.65
N PRO A 30 -15.10 7.50 6.34
CA PRO A 30 -14.50 8.38 5.35
C PRO A 30 -13.16 8.92 5.82
N SER A 31 -12.36 9.45 4.89
CA SER A 31 -11.10 10.11 5.24
C SER A 31 -11.38 11.38 6.05
N SER A 32 -10.56 11.65 7.07
CA SER A 32 -10.57 12.93 7.78
C SER A 32 -9.99 14.08 6.94
N ASN A 33 -9.31 13.78 5.83
CA ASN A 33 -8.87 14.79 4.90
C ASN A 33 -10.07 15.35 4.13
N ARG A 34 -10.38 16.62 4.38
CA ARG A 34 -11.50 17.35 3.74
C ARG A 34 -11.47 17.27 2.21
N ARG A 35 -10.29 17.18 1.58
CA ARG A 35 -10.17 17.12 0.11
C ARG A 35 -10.64 15.78 -0.46
N THR A 36 -10.40 14.68 0.24
CA THR A 36 -10.77 13.34 -0.25
C THR A 36 -12.13 12.90 0.28
N GLY A 37 -12.49 13.24 1.52
CA GLY A 37 -13.82 12.97 2.07
C GLY A 37 -14.25 11.49 1.95
N ARG A 38 -15.45 11.26 1.41
CA ARG A 38 -16.04 9.92 1.23
C ARG A 38 -15.68 9.33 -0.13
N GLN A 39 -14.45 8.83 -0.24
CA GLN A 39 -13.95 8.10 -1.40
C GLN A 39 -13.42 6.73 -0.98
N ILE A 40 -13.59 5.74 -1.85
CA ILE A 40 -12.88 4.46 -1.74
C ILE A 40 -11.44 4.68 -2.17
N GLN A 41 -10.49 4.26 -1.33
CA GLN A 41 -9.06 4.34 -1.61
C GLN A 41 -8.49 2.95 -1.88
N SER A 42 -7.73 2.82 -2.96
CA SER A 42 -7.05 1.59 -3.36
C SER A 42 -5.59 1.59 -2.92
N TRP A 43 -5.14 0.47 -2.37
CA TRP A 43 -3.78 0.27 -1.88
C TRP A 43 -3.22 -1.02 -2.45
N ILE A 44 -2.20 -0.94 -3.29
CA ILE A 44 -1.45 -2.11 -3.79
C ILE A 44 -0.18 -2.20 -2.97
N LEU A 45 -0.05 -3.23 -2.13
CA LEU A 45 1.03 -3.34 -1.16
C LEU A 45 1.75 -4.68 -1.32
N GLN A 46 3.05 -4.71 -1.05
CA GLN A 46 3.79 -5.96 -0.86
C GLN A 46 3.27 -6.69 0.41
N GLN A 47 3.17 -8.04 0.37
CA GLN A 47 2.49 -8.82 1.41
C GLN A 47 3.37 -9.33 2.57
N GLU A 48 4.66 -9.52 2.35
CA GLU A 48 5.55 -10.20 3.30
C GLU A 48 6.27 -9.23 4.25
N PHE A 49 6.37 -7.96 3.84
CA PHE A 49 7.11 -6.95 4.57
C PHE A 49 6.24 -5.72 4.82
N VAL A 50 6.36 -5.15 6.02
CA VAL A 50 5.79 -3.84 6.33
C VAL A 50 6.29 -2.83 5.28
N PRO A 51 5.42 -2.01 4.66
CA PRO A 51 5.77 -1.20 3.49
C PRO A 51 7.01 -0.32 3.65
N THR A 52 7.23 0.30 4.82
CA THR A 52 8.47 1.04 5.08
C THR A 52 9.72 0.17 5.07
N GLU A 53 9.63 -1.05 5.58
CA GLU A 53 10.75 -2.00 5.59
C GLU A 53 11.01 -2.54 4.18
N ALA A 54 9.95 -2.82 3.41
CA ALA A 54 10.07 -3.17 2.00
C ALA A 54 10.80 -2.08 1.21
N ALA A 55 10.36 -0.83 1.33
CA ALA A 55 10.95 0.30 0.62
C ALA A 55 12.41 0.56 0.99
N LYS A 56 12.77 0.48 2.29
CA LYS A 56 14.17 0.63 2.74
C LYS A 56 15.09 -0.45 2.17
N LYS A 57 14.57 -1.68 2.00
CA LYS A 57 15.32 -2.84 1.53
C LYS A 57 15.23 -3.06 0.01
N GLY A 58 14.43 -2.25 -0.71
CA GLY A 58 14.21 -2.39 -2.15
C GLY A 58 13.34 -3.60 -2.52
N LEU A 59 12.56 -4.12 -1.57
CA LEU A 59 11.68 -5.29 -1.73
C LEU A 59 10.28 -4.88 -2.23
N ASP A 60 10.11 -3.64 -2.69
CA ASP A 60 8.86 -3.06 -3.16
C ASP A 60 8.74 -3.05 -4.69
N SER A 61 9.60 -3.78 -5.41
CA SER A 61 9.61 -3.83 -6.88
C SER A 61 8.28 -4.34 -7.48
N GLY A 62 7.58 -5.26 -6.83
CA GLY A 62 6.27 -5.70 -7.30
C GLY A 62 5.18 -4.63 -7.26
N THR A 63 5.37 -3.57 -6.48
CA THR A 63 4.47 -2.42 -6.40
C THR A 63 5.01 -1.22 -7.19
N CYS A 64 6.30 -0.91 -7.05
CA CYS A 64 6.93 0.30 -7.55
C CYS A 64 7.67 0.12 -8.87
N GLY A 65 7.94 -1.12 -9.30
CA GLY A 65 8.80 -1.45 -10.43
C GLY A 65 10.16 -0.77 -10.37
N ASP A 66 10.55 -0.19 -11.50
CA ASP A 66 11.82 0.52 -11.71
C ASP A 66 11.77 2.01 -11.35
N CYS A 67 10.81 2.42 -10.50
CA CYS A 67 10.66 3.83 -10.13
C CYS A 67 11.98 4.40 -9.53
N ALA A 68 12.52 5.44 -10.17
CA ALA A 68 13.74 6.11 -9.73
C ALA A 68 13.59 6.79 -8.36
N LEU A 69 12.35 7.11 -7.94
CA LEU A 69 12.07 7.80 -6.69
C LEU A 69 12.07 6.87 -5.46
N LYS A 70 12.19 5.54 -5.65
CA LYS A 70 12.25 4.55 -4.55
C LYS A 70 13.29 4.94 -3.49
N MET A 71 13.05 4.52 -2.25
CA MET A 71 13.95 4.81 -1.13
C MET A 71 15.37 4.28 -1.34
N THR A 72 15.53 3.15 -2.01
CA THR A 72 16.85 2.59 -2.37
C THR A 72 17.54 3.28 -3.53
N ASN A 73 16.82 4.13 -4.27
CA ASN A 73 17.32 4.87 -5.43
C ASN A 73 17.55 6.33 -5.04
N LEU A 74 16.79 7.27 -5.60
CA LEU A 74 16.94 8.70 -5.29
C LEU A 74 16.43 9.06 -3.89
N GLY A 75 15.56 8.26 -3.28
CA GLY A 75 15.01 8.55 -1.95
C GLY A 75 14.06 9.75 -1.90
N THR A 76 13.54 10.19 -3.04
CA THR A 76 12.72 11.41 -3.19
C THR A 76 11.23 11.14 -3.40
N CYS A 77 10.77 9.91 -3.13
CA CYS A 77 9.35 9.57 -3.20
C CYS A 77 8.50 10.51 -2.35
N TYR A 78 7.51 11.16 -2.96
CA TYR A 78 6.60 12.06 -2.26
C TYR A 78 5.55 11.31 -1.42
N VAL A 79 5.42 10.00 -1.61
CA VAL A 79 4.42 9.17 -0.94
C VAL A 79 4.80 8.99 0.52
N ASN A 80 3.89 9.39 1.41
CA ASN A 80 4.09 9.18 2.84
C ASN A 80 3.82 7.72 3.21
N MET A 81 4.84 7.04 3.73
CA MET A 81 4.78 5.62 4.07
C MET A 81 4.04 5.33 5.38
N LEU A 82 3.82 6.32 6.26
CA LEU A 82 3.14 6.10 7.54
C LEU A 82 1.66 5.69 7.39
N PRO A 83 0.82 6.40 6.59
CA PRO A 83 -0.54 5.94 6.30
C PRO A 83 -0.58 4.54 5.66
N ILE A 84 0.40 4.24 4.80
CA ILE A 84 0.50 2.96 4.10
C ILE A 84 0.77 1.82 5.09
N ASN A 85 1.70 2.01 6.04
CA ASN A 85 1.93 1.06 7.12
C ASN A 85 0.68 0.81 7.97
N ASN A 86 -0.14 1.84 8.20
CA ASN A 86 -1.38 1.68 8.96
C ASN A 86 -2.41 0.82 8.22
N VAL A 87 -2.51 0.96 6.90
CA VAL A 87 -3.38 0.11 6.07
C VAL A 87 -2.87 -1.34 6.09
N TYR A 88 -1.57 -1.55 5.90
CA TYR A 88 -0.95 -2.87 5.98
C TYR A 88 -1.23 -3.56 7.32
N ARG A 89 -0.94 -2.88 8.44
CA ARG A 89 -1.14 -3.43 9.79
C ARG A 89 -2.60 -3.79 10.06
N LYS A 90 -3.55 -2.93 9.69
CA LYS A 90 -4.98 -3.24 9.85
C LYS A 90 -5.47 -4.43 9.02
N THR A 91 -4.71 -4.83 8.00
CA THR A 91 -5.06 -5.94 7.12
C THR A 91 -4.50 -7.26 7.62
N TYR A 92 -3.27 -7.24 8.17
CA TYR A 92 -2.54 -8.44 8.58
C TYR A 92 -2.37 -8.61 10.10
N THR A 93 -2.88 -7.67 10.90
CA THR A 93 -2.88 -7.69 12.38
C THR A 93 -4.31 -7.51 12.88
#